data_AF-D3P3E6-F1
#
_entry.id   AF-D3P3E6-F1
#
_cell.length_a   1.000
_cell.length_b   1.000
_cell.length_c   1.000
_cell.angle_alpha   90.00
_cell.angle_beta   90.00
_cell.angle_gamma   90.00
#
_symmetry.space_group_name_H-M   'P 1'
#
loop_
_entity.id
_entity.type
_entity.pdbx_description
1 polymer ?
#
loop_
_entity_poly.entity_id
_entity_poly.type
_entity_poly.pdbx_seq_one_letter_code
_entity_poly.pdbx_strand_id
1 'polypeptide(L)'
;MIAGVALDGLLYSQRGPTCGIYALWKALSHKELSGGKVLPPPTKHKASFPDNKTSLRSIAKLAGLTKIGEVFAAEHVGLLAKSVGYEGGKVIGFKDAGELFTLVKSAVDNGQFVMMAFSVGSKGEPDLTGLNPHWCLIFGYWEATHELAVTHWKEFFVFPVANLFQSNTKLLPFPKSEWSKPKAGKNRMEDYEEGTGEDRIKIRAFSETELATALGWKLVVI
;
A
#
# COMPACT_ATOMS: atom_id res chain seq x y z
N MET A 1 3.74 -6.28 -25.91
CA MET A 1 5.08 -5.76 -25.57
C MET A 1 4.98 -5.26 -24.14
N ILE A 2 5.81 -5.75 -23.21
CA ILE A 2 5.93 -5.14 -21.88
C ILE A 2 6.78 -3.89 -22.09
N ALA A 3 6.17 -2.71 -22.10
CA ALA A 3 6.89 -1.48 -21.85
C ALA A 3 7.02 -1.36 -20.33
N GLY A 4 8.23 -1.50 -19.78
CA GLY A 4 8.42 -1.40 -18.34
C GLY A 4 9.66 -2.11 -17.82
N VAL A 5 10.51 -1.31 -17.19
CA VAL A 5 11.50 -1.55 -16.12
C VAL A 5 11.95 -3.00 -15.86
N ALA A 6 13.26 -3.20 -15.74
CA ALA A 6 13.87 -4.50 -15.41
C ALA A 6 13.23 -5.13 -14.15
N LEU A 7 12.76 -6.37 -14.27
CA LEU A 7 12.06 -7.11 -13.19
C LEU A 7 12.95 -7.43 -11.98
N ASP A 8 14.27 -7.34 -12.15
CA ASP A 8 15.26 -7.68 -11.16
C ASP A 8 15.11 -6.82 -9.90
N GLY A 9 14.79 -7.49 -8.80
CA GLY A 9 14.62 -6.83 -7.53
C GLY A 9 13.30 -6.09 -7.40
N LEU A 10 12.22 -6.54 -8.07
CA LEU A 10 10.83 -6.10 -7.80
C LEU A 10 10.07 -6.97 -6.79
N LEU A 11 10.47 -8.23 -6.58
CA LEU A 11 9.84 -9.09 -5.57
C LEU A 11 10.27 -8.74 -4.14
N TYR A 12 9.34 -8.79 -3.19
CA TYR A 12 9.56 -8.54 -1.77
C TYR A 12 8.65 -9.40 -0.88
N SER A 13 9.17 -9.81 0.27
CA SER A 13 8.37 -10.49 1.30
C SER A 13 7.94 -9.47 2.36
N GLN A 14 6.64 -9.34 2.56
CA GLN A 14 6.09 -8.50 3.61
C GLN A 14 6.02 -9.24 4.96
N ARG A 15 6.01 -8.48 6.06
CA ARG A 15 5.79 -9.03 7.41
C ARG A 15 4.65 -8.32 8.10
N GLY A 16 3.65 -9.08 8.50
CA GLY A 16 2.44 -8.55 9.14
C GLY A 16 1.69 -7.56 8.23
N PRO A 17 0.77 -6.77 8.80
CA PRO A 17 -0.12 -5.86 8.08
C PRO A 17 0.56 -4.56 7.59
N THR A 18 1.78 -4.64 7.04
CA THR A 18 2.59 -3.46 6.66
C THR A 18 2.74 -3.27 5.15
N CYS A 19 1.75 -3.75 4.38
CA CYS A 19 1.77 -3.79 2.91
C CYS A 19 2.15 -2.44 2.26
N GLY A 20 1.51 -1.33 2.65
CA GLY A 20 1.80 -0.01 2.07
C GLY A 20 3.24 0.48 2.32
N ILE A 21 3.84 0.13 3.47
CA ILE A 21 5.24 0.48 3.76
C ILE A 21 6.19 -0.35 2.90
N TYR A 22 5.91 -1.65 2.73
CA TYR A 22 6.76 -2.53 1.93
C TYR A 22 6.66 -2.22 0.43
N ALA A 23 5.44 -1.97 -0.07
CA ALA A 23 5.22 -1.54 -1.44
C ALA A 23 5.95 -0.21 -1.73
N LEU A 24 5.82 0.79 -0.84
CA LEU A 24 6.55 2.05 -0.98
C LEU A 24 8.07 1.85 -0.93
N TRP A 25 8.56 1.10 0.06
CA TRP A 25 9.97 0.77 0.18
C TRP A 25 10.50 0.16 -1.11
N LYS A 26 9.73 -0.75 -1.71
CA LYS A 26 10.14 -1.46 -2.89
C LYS A 26 10.17 -0.57 -4.13
N ALA A 27 9.15 0.25 -4.36
CA ALA A 27 9.15 1.23 -5.45
C ALA A 27 10.37 2.14 -5.36
N LEU A 28 10.57 2.75 -4.19
CA LEU A 28 11.64 3.72 -3.99
C LEU A 28 13.04 3.09 -3.95
N SER A 29 13.17 1.82 -3.55
CA SER A 29 14.46 1.11 -3.55
C SER A 29 14.86 0.59 -4.93
N HIS A 30 13.99 0.72 -5.93
CA HIS A 30 14.33 0.35 -7.28
C HIS A 30 15.47 1.24 -7.79
N LYS A 31 16.47 0.61 -8.39
CA LYS A 31 17.72 1.25 -8.87
C LYS A 31 17.48 2.50 -9.73
N GLU A 32 16.47 2.46 -10.58
CA GLU A 32 16.13 3.58 -11.50
C GLU A 32 15.47 4.77 -10.78
N LEU A 33 14.72 4.55 -9.70
CA LEU A 33 14.06 5.63 -8.95
C LEU A 33 14.87 6.14 -7.76
N SER A 34 15.64 5.26 -7.12
CA SER A 34 16.45 5.61 -5.96
C SER A 34 17.59 6.58 -6.30
N GLY A 35 18.03 6.63 -7.56
CA GLY A 35 19.27 7.33 -7.93
C GLY A 35 20.47 6.85 -7.12
N GLY A 36 20.47 5.58 -6.67
CA GLY A 36 21.49 5.01 -5.80
C GLY A 36 21.33 5.31 -4.30
N LYS A 37 20.27 6.00 -3.87
CA LYS A 37 19.99 6.24 -2.45
C LYS A 37 19.61 4.94 -1.74
N VAL A 38 20.28 4.67 -0.62
CA VAL A 38 19.90 3.57 0.28
C VAL A 38 18.75 4.02 1.16
N LEU A 39 17.60 3.40 0.99
CA LEU A 39 16.43 3.69 1.82
C LEU A 39 16.47 2.91 3.13
N PRO A 40 15.89 3.47 4.20
CA PRO A 40 15.71 2.72 5.42
C PRO A 40 14.84 1.49 5.18
N PRO A 41 15.11 0.38 5.88
CA PRO A 41 14.32 -0.83 5.71
C PRO A 41 12.84 -0.58 6.09
N PRO A 42 11.90 -1.35 5.54
CA PRO A 42 10.48 -1.17 5.80
C PRO A 42 10.14 -1.34 7.28
N THR A 43 10.82 -2.28 7.95
CA THR A 43 10.71 -2.52 9.40
C THR A 43 12.10 -2.59 10.05
N LYS A 44 12.17 -2.48 11.39
CA LYS A 44 13.47 -2.62 12.08
C LYS A 44 14.00 -4.03 11.88
N HIS A 45 15.08 -4.18 11.12
CA HIS A 45 15.91 -5.37 11.18
C HIS A 45 16.78 -5.28 12.44
N LYS A 46 16.90 -6.38 13.19
CA LYS A 46 17.86 -6.50 14.29
C LYS A 46 19.32 -6.60 13.80
N ALA A 47 19.55 -6.65 12.49
CA ALA A 47 20.87 -6.84 11.91
C ALA A 47 21.15 -5.77 10.85
N SER A 48 22.30 -5.10 11.01
CA SER A 48 23.08 -4.39 10.00
C SER A 48 22.51 -3.13 9.33
N PHE A 49 21.98 -2.18 10.09
CA PHE A 49 22.04 -0.76 9.69
C PHE A 49 22.85 0.02 10.73
N PRO A 50 23.84 0.84 10.34
CA PRO A 50 24.80 1.44 11.28
C PRO A 50 24.19 2.42 12.29
N ASP A 51 22.95 2.84 12.08
CA ASP A 51 22.26 3.78 12.97
C ASP A 51 20.97 3.19 13.51
N ASN A 52 20.86 3.22 14.84
CA ASN A 52 19.85 2.56 15.65
C ASN A 52 18.44 3.23 15.54
N LYS A 53 18.26 4.08 14.53
CA LYS A 53 17.11 4.91 14.18
C LYS A 53 17.23 5.07 12.65
N THR A 54 16.36 4.58 11.77
CA THR A 54 14.91 4.80 11.71
C THR A 54 14.39 3.95 10.54
N SER A 55 13.56 2.92 10.73
CA SER A 55 12.90 2.24 9.59
C SER A 55 11.81 3.13 8.98
N LEU A 56 11.32 2.84 7.76
CA LEU A 56 10.16 3.55 7.20
C LEU A 56 8.96 3.50 8.15
N ARG A 57 8.74 2.37 8.82
CA ARG A 57 7.74 2.25 9.88
C ARG A 57 7.96 3.19 11.06
N SER A 58 9.22 3.42 11.47
CA SER A 58 9.54 4.39 12.52
C SER A 58 9.34 5.82 12.05
N ILE A 59 9.70 6.15 10.80
CA ILE A 59 9.46 7.46 10.19
C ILE A 59 7.96 7.76 10.14
N ALA A 60 7.16 6.81 9.66
CA ALA A 60 5.70 6.95 9.59
C ALA A 60 5.05 7.19 10.97
N LYS A 61 5.58 6.57 12.03
CA LYS A 61 5.12 6.80 13.41
C LYS A 61 5.48 8.19 13.93
N LEU A 62 6.72 8.62 13.70
CA LEU A 62 7.20 9.94 14.14
C LEU A 62 6.46 11.07 13.42
N ALA A 63 6.12 10.87 12.14
CA ALA A 63 5.32 11.79 11.35
C ALA A 63 3.81 11.74 11.65
N GLY A 64 3.37 10.91 12.61
CA GLY A 64 1.95 10.79 12.97
C GLY A 64 1.06 10.11 11.92
N LEU A 65 1.63 9.54 10.86
CA LEU A 65 0.91 8.87 9.77
C LEU A 65 0.30 7.54 10.21
N THR A 66 0.83 6.96 11.29
CA THR A 66 0.35 5.70 11.85
C THR A 66 0.73 5.53 13.32
N LYS A 67 -0.18 5.00 14.13
CA LYS A 67 0.12 4.61 15.53
C LYS A 67 0.66 3.18 15.61
N ILE A 68 0.14 2.28 14.79
CA ILE A 68 0.49 0.85 14.79
C ILE A 68 1.59 0.47 13.83
N GLY A 69 1.97 1.38 12.93
CA GLY A 69 3.00 1.12 11.93
C GLY A 69 2.48 0.47 10.65
N GLU A 70 1.20 0.65 10.35
CA GLU A 70 0.55 0.36 9.08
C GLU A 70 0.17 1.68 8.40
N VAL A 71 0.43 1.80 7.11
CA VAL A 71 0.11 3.00 6.33
C VAL A 71 -0.73 2.54 5.15
N PHE A 72 -2.04 2.81 5.21
CA PHE A 72 -2.97 2.36 4.19
C PHE A 72 -3.59 3.49 3.37
N ALA A 73 -3.81 4.68 3.94
CA ALA A 73 -4.33 5.82 3.17
C ALA A 73 -3.29 6.28 2.12
N ALA A 74 -3.74 6.52 0.88
CA ALA A 74 -2.88 6.92 -0.23
C ALA A 74 -2.13 8.24 0.07
N GLU A 75 -2.78 9.18 0.75
CA GLU A 75 -2.20 10.44 1.21
C GLU A 75 -1.06 10.20 2.19
N HIS A 76 -1.22 9.25 3.11
CA HIS A 76 -0.17 8.93 4.07
C HIS A 76 1.00 8.21 3.40
N VAL A 77 0.75 7.40 2.36
CA VAL A 77 1.81 6.82 1.53
C VAL A 77 2.60 7.93 0.82
N GLY A 78 1.92 8.88 0.18
CA GLY A 78 2.57 10.03 -0.48
C GLY A 78 3.36 10.91 0.50
N LEU A 79 2.81 11.19 1.68
CA LEU A 79 3.52 11.91 2.75
C LEU A 79 4.75 11.15 3.27
N LEU A 80 4.66 9.83 3.40
CA LEU A 80 5.79 8.99 3.77
C LEU A 80 6.88 9.01 2.69
N ALA A 81 6.52 8.96 1.41
CA ALA A 81 7.45 9.10 0.30
C ALA A 81 8.20 10.44 0.36
N LYS A 82 7.47 11.54 0.59
CA LYS A 82 8.05 12.88 0.78
C LYS A 82 8.99 12.94 1.98
N SER A 83 8.64 12.28 3.09
CA SER A 83 9.47 12.27 4.30
C SER A 83 10.83 11.58 4.13
N VAL A 84 11.00 10.76 3.08
CA VAL A 84 12.28 10.14 2.70
C VAL A 84 12.94 10.79 1.49
N GLY A 85 12.53 12.01 1.15
CA GLY A 85 13.16 12.83 0.11
C GLY A 85 12.77 12.44 -1.32
N TYR A 86 11.60 11.84 -1.50
CA TYR A 86 11.00 11.59 -2.80
C TYR A 86 9.88 12.59 -3.08
N GLU A 87 10.09 13.50 -4.03
CA GLU A 87 9.11 14.53 -4.39
C GLU A 87 7.97 14.01 -5.27
N GLY A 88 8.11 12.79 -5.81
CA GLY A 88 7.21 12.21 -6.82
C GLY A 88 5.97 11.50 -6.30
N GLY A 89 5.72 11.44 -4.98
CA GLY A 89 4.58 10.72 -4.36
C GLY A 89 3.21 11.35 -4.60
N LYS A 90 2.81 11.47 -5.86
CA LYS A 90 1.57 12.15 -6.28
C LYS A 90 0.38 11.23 -6.14
N VAL A 91 -0.55 11.63 -5.29
CA VAL A 91 -1.85 10.97 -5.15
C VAL A 91 -2.77 11.47 -6.27
N ILE A 92 -3.24 10.56 -7.11
CA ILE A 92 -4.09 10.88 -8.27
C ILE A 92 -5.39 10.09 -8.16
N GLY A 93 -6.51 10.79 -8.29
CA GLY A 93 -7.83 10.19 -8.42
C GLY A 93 -8.12 9.73 -9.86
N PHE A 94 -8.87 8.66 -10.04
CA PHE A 94 -9.40 8.17 -11.33
C PHE A 94 -10.89 7.88 -11.20
N LYS A 95 -11.68 7.91 -12.27
CA LYS A 95 -13.16 7.74 -12.20
C LYS A 95 -13.67 6.41 -12.72
N ASP A 96 -12.90 5.79 -13.60
CA ASP A 96 -13.26 4.52 -14.23
C ASP A 96 -12.00 3.72 -14.59
N ALA A 97 -12.20 2.50 -15.10
CA ALA A 97 -11.11 1.62 -15.50
C ALA A 97 -10.29 2.17 -16.69
N GLY A 98 -10.89 2.95 -17.58
CA GLY A 98 -10.19 3.56 -18.71
C GLY A 98 -9.25 4.68 -18.27
N GLU A 99 -9.70 5.54 -17.37
CA GLU A 99 -8.88 6.58 -16.75
C GLU A 99 -7.76 5.96 -15.91
N LEU A 100 -8.06 4.91 -15.13
CA LEU A 100 -7.04 4.14 -14.39
C LEU A 100 -5.95 3.61 -15.34
N PHE A 101 -6.34 2.95 -16.44
CA PHE A 101 -5.39 2.45 -17.42
C PHE A 101 -4.53 3.56 -18.01
N THR A 102 -5.15 4.68 -18.39
CA THR A 102 -4.44 5.83 -18.98
C THR A 102 -3.41 6.42 -18.03
N LEU A 103 -3.76 6.58 -16.75
CA LEU A 103 -2.84 7.08 -15.72
C LEU A 103 -1.68 6.12 -15.48
N VAL A 104 -1.96 4.82 -15.36
CA VAL A 104 -0.93 3.79 -15.17
C VAL A 104 0.00 3.74 -16.37
N LYS A 105 -0.55 3.71 -17.59
CA LYS A 105 0.20 3.74 -18.84
C LYS A 105 1.14 4.94 -18.88
N SER A 106 0.61 6.15 -18.63
CA SER A 106 1.40 7.37 -18.63
C SER A 106 2.53 7.34 -17.59
N ALA A 107 2.27 6.86 -16.37
CA ALA A 107 3.30 6.75 -15.35
C ALA A 107 4.40 5.76 -15.75
N VAL A 108 4.02 4.56 -16.20
CA VAL A 108 4.96 3.51 -16.63
C VAL A 108 5.80 3.96 -17.82
N ASP A 109 5.21 4.62 -18.82
CA ASP A 109 5.92 5.18 -19.98
C ASP A 109 6.97 6.24 -19.58
N ASN A 110 6.75 6.92 -18.45
CA ASN A 110 7.70 7.88 -17.86
C ASN A 110 8.68 7.23 -16.87
N GLY A 111 8.74 5.90 -16.80
CA GLY A 111 9.66 5.16 -15.93
C GLY A 111 9.27 5.18 -14.45
N GLN A 112 8.00 5.48 -14.13
CA GLN A 112 7.50 5.55 -12.76
C GLN A 112 6.77 4.26 -12.37
N PHE A 113 6.70 3.97 -11.06
CA PHE A 113 5.81 2.93 -10.55
C PHE A 113 4.49 3.52 -10.11
N VAL A 114 3.47 2.68 -10.10
CA VAL A 114 2.17 3.04 -9.52
C VAL A 114 1.87 2.11 -8.36
N MET A 115 1.60 2.69 -7.19
CA MET A 115 1.04 1.97 -6.06
C MET A 115 -0.49 2.09 -6.11
N MET A 116 -1.18 0.97 -5.93
CA MET A 116 -2.64 0.96 -5.87
C MET A 116 -3.14 0.06 -4.74
N ALA A 117 -4.12 0.55 -3.99
CA ALA A 117 -4.82 -0.24 -3.01
C ALA A 117 -5.91 -1.10 -3.69
N PHE A 118 -6.13 -2.31 -3.22
CA PHE A 118 -7.22 -3.19 -3.69
C PHE A 118 -7.57 -4.21 -2.61
N SER A 119 -8.71 -4.88 -2.75
CA SER A 119 -9.07 -6.00 -1.87
C SER A 119 -8.54 -7.31 -2.46
N VAL A 120 -7.79 -8.09 -1.69
CA VAL A 120 -7.04 -9.25 -2.19
C VAL A 120 -7.65 -10.57 -1.72
N GLY A 121 -7.77 -11.52 -2.64
CA GLY A 121 -8.16 -12.90 -2.38
C GLY A 121 -7.03 -13.74 -1.78
N SER A 122 -7.33 -15.01 -1.49
CA SER A 122 -6.39 -15.91 -0.82
C SER A 122 -5.21 -16.34 -1.69
N LYS A 123 -5.30 -16.20 -3.01
CA LYS A 123 -4.23 -16.52 -3.97
C LYS A 123 -3.56 -15.26 -4.53
N GLY A 124 -3.86 -14.09 -3.98
CA GLY A 124 -3.30 -12.81 -4.41
C GLY A 124 -4.07 -12.10 -5.53
N GLU A 125 -5.14 -12.70 -6.03
CA GLU A 125 -6.04 -12.11 -7.02
C GLU A 125 -6.86 -10.94 -6.46
N PRO A 126 -7.36 -10.01 -7.30
CA PRO A 126 -8.36 -9.05 -6.85
C PRO A 126 -9.65 -9.77 -6.45
N ASP A 127 -10.14 -9.50 -5.25
CA ASP A 127 -11.47 -9.87 -4.81
C ASP A 127 -12.40 -8.66 -4.74
N LEU A 128 -13.69 -8.90 -4.54
CA LEU A 128 -14.72 -7.87 -4.44
C LEU A 128 -15.31 -7.75 -3.03
N THR A 129 -14.66 -8.34 -2.02
CA THR A 129 -15.18 -8.40 -0.66
C THR A 129 -14.98 -7.08 0.08
N GLY A 130 -13.89 -6.37 -0.22
CA GLY A 130 -13.48 -5.18 0.53
C GLY A 130 -12.87 -5.47 1.90
N LEU A 131 -12.78 -6.74 2.30
CA LEU A 131 -12.39 -7.18 3.65
C LEU A 131 -10.89 -7.38 3.81
N ASN A 132 -10.17 -7.55 2.71
CA ASN A 132 -8.75 -7.86 2.69
C ASN A 132 -7.95 -6.73 2.00
N PRO A 133 -7.92 -5.52 2.60
CA PRO A 133 -7.23 -4.38 2.01
C PRO A 133 -5.72 -4.65 1.85
N HIS A 134 -5.21 -4.45 0.64
CA HIS A 134 -3.82 -4.66 0.28
C HIS A 134 -3.30 -3.57 -0.66
N TRP A 135 -1.98 -3.47 -0.79
CA TRP A 135 -1.29 -2.59 -1.73
C TRP A 135 -0.49 -3.44 -2.71
N CYS A 136 -0.65 -3.19 -4.01
CA CYS A 136 0.23 -3.73 -5.04
C CYS A 136 1.09 -2.63 -5.66
N LEU A 137 2.20 -3.06 -6.26
CA LEU A 137 2.98 -2.23 -7.18
C LEU A 137 2.67 -2.62 -8.61
N ILE A 138 2.34 -1.65 -9.43
CA ILE A 138 2.11 -1.77 -10.86
C ILE A 138 3.35 -1.20 -11.56
N PHE A 139 3.92 -1.99 -12.48
CA PHE A 139 5.19 -1.67 -13.15
C PHE A 139 5.17 -1.88 -14.66
N GLY A 140 4.05 -2.34 -15.22
CA GLY A 140 3.93 -2.65 -16.64
C GLY A 140 2.48 -2.79 -17.05
N TYR A 141 2.25 -2.82 -18.36
CA TYR A 141 0.92 -2.99 -18.93
C TYR A 141 0.95 -3.68 -20.30
N TRP A 142 -0.20 -4.21 -20.72
CA TRP A 142 -0.47 -4.67 -22.09
C TRP A 142 -1.64 -3.90 -22.68
N GLU A 143 -1.36 -3.11 -23.72
CA GLU A 143 -2.36 -2.24 -24.35
C GLU A 143 -3.46 -3.00 -25.07
N ALA A 144 -3.11 -4.06 -25.80
CA ALA A 144 -4.08 -4.84 -26.58
C ALA A 144 -5.13 -5.54 -25.69
N THR A 145 -4.77 -5.91 -24.46
CA THR A 145 -5.61 -6.69 -23.54
C THR A 145 -6.10 -5.88 -22.34
N HIS A 146 -5.65 -4.64 -22.17
CA HIS A 146 -5.96 -3.80 -21.00
C HIS A 146 -5.62 -4.51 -19.68
N GLU A 147 -4.41 -5.06 -19.60
CA GLU A 147 -3.90 -5.77 -18.43
C GLU A 147 -2.73 -5.03 -17.80
N LEU A 148 -2.59 -5.15 -16.48
CA LEU A 148 -1.52 -4.53 -15.70
C LEU A 148 -0.62 -5.60 -15.10
N ALA A 149 0.70 -5.41 -15.23
CA ALA A 149 1.71 -6.21 -14.55
C ALA A 149 1.90 -5.67 -13.13
N VAL A 150 1.68 -6.53 -12.13
CA VAL A 150 1.73 -6.13 -10.73
C VAL A 150 2.58 -7.07 -9.89
N THR A 151 3.09 -6.57 -8.76
CA THR A 151 3.77 -7.38 -7.75
C THR A 151 3.30 -7.06 -6.34
N HIS A 152 3.09 -8.13 -5.58
CA HIS A 152 2.95 -8.15 -4.14
C HIS A 152 3.21 -9.58 -3.65
N TRP A 153 3.38 -9.77 -2.34
CA TRP A 153 3.58 -11.10 -1.73
C TRP A 153 4.69 -11.97 -2.35
N LYS A 154 5.75 -11.35 -2.88
CA LYS A 154 6.87 -12.05 -3.55
C LYS A 154 6.45 -12.80 -4.82
N GLU A 155 5.34 -12.40 -5.42
CA GLU A 155 4.85 -12.96 -6.68
C GLU A 155 4.60 -11.84 -7.71
N PHE A 156 4.52 -12.25 -8.97
CA PHE A 156 4.13 -11.42 -10.10
C PHE A 156 2.75 -11.87 -10.57
N PHE A 157 1.89 -10.90 -10.84
CA PHE A 157 0.56 -11.14 -11.36
C PHE A 157 0.30 -10.27 -12.58
N VAL A 158 -0.64 -10.72 -13.39
CA VAL A 158 -1.21 -9.94 -14.49
C VAL A 158 -2.71 -9.91 -14.26
N PHE A 159 -3.26 -8.71 -14.13
CA PHE A 159 -4.70 -8.54 -13.87
C PHE A 159 -5.33 -7.62 -14.93
N PRO A 160 -6.55 -7.93 -15.40
CA PRO A 160 -7.34 -6.96 -16.14
C PRO A 160 -7.54 -5.69 -15.32
N VAL A 161 -7.39 -4.52 -15.96
CA VAL A 161 -7.57 -3.21 -15.28
C VAL A 161 -8.95 -3.13 -14.62
N ALA A 162 -9.98 -3.68 -15.28
CA ALA A 162 -11.34 -3.72 -14.77
C ALA A 162 -11.44 -4.42 -13.40
N ASN A 163 -10.71 -5.52 -13.19
CA ASN A 163 -10.75 -6.26 -11.92
C ASN A 163 -10.10 -5.46 -10.79
N LEU A 164 -8.95 -4.83 -11.06
CA LEU A 164 -8.29 -3.95 -10.09
C LEU A 164 -9.13 -2.72 -9.76
N PHE A 165 -9.74 -2.09 -10.77
CA PHE A 165 -10.67 -0.98 -10.58
C PHE A 165 -11.84 -1.39 -9.68
N GLN A 166 -12.56 -2.47 -10.04
CA GLN A 166 -13.69 -2.95 -9.25
C GLN A 166 -13.27 -3.28 -7.82
N SER A 167 -12.16 -3.99 -7.63
CA SER A 167 -11.65 -4.34 -6.31
C SER A 167 -11.31 -3.10 -5.46
N ASN A 168 -10.68 -2.08 -6.05
CA ASN A 168 -10.41 -0.81 -5.37
C ASN A 168 -11.71 -0.11 -4.94
N THR A 169 -12.75 -0.11 -5.79
CA THR A 169 -14.05 0.49 -5.45
C THR A 169 -14.78 -0.21 -4.30
N LYS A 170 -14.39 -1.44 -3.95
CA LYS A 170 -14.96 -2.20 -2.83
C LYS A 170 -14.22 -2.02 -1.52
N LEU A 171 -13.08 -1.33 -1.52
CA LEU A 171 -12.34 -1.07 -0.29
C LEU A 171 -13.22 -0.32 0.71
N LEU A 172 -13.41 -0.96 1.86
CA LEU A 172 -14.08 -0.30 2.97
C LEU A 172 -13.19 0.81 3.53
N PRO A 173 -13.79 1.86 4.11
CA PRO A 173 -13.03 2.88 4.81
C PRO A 173 -12.18 2.22 5.87
N PHE A 174 -10.86 2.32 5.70
CA PHE A 174 -9.95 1.86 6.71
C PHE A 174 -10.17 2.76 7.93
N PRO A 175 -10.70 2.25 9.06
CA PRO A 175 -10.85 3.09 10.23
C PRO A 175 -9.47 3.66 10.53
N LYS A 176 -9.37 4.99 10.75
CA LYS A 176 -8.14 5.61 11.27
C LYS A 176 -7.62 4.68 12.36
N SER A 177 -6.44 4.12 12.18
CA SER A 177 -5.95 3.02 12.99
C SER A 177 -5.74 3.48 14.43
N GLU A 178 -6.80 3.43 15.23
CA GLU A 178 -6.83 3.67 16.67
C GLU A 178 -6.54 2.40 17.47
N TRP A 179 -6.06 1.35 16.82
CA TRP A 179 -5.56 0.16 17.49
C TRP A 179 -4.36 0.56 18.35
N SER A 180 -4.52 0.65 19.67
CA SER A 180 -3.36 0.57 20.55
C SER A 180 -2.82 -0.85 20.46
N LYS A 181 -1.48 -1.03 20.44
CA LYS A 181 -0.94 -2.34 20.80
C LYS A 181 -1.53 -2.69 22.17
N PRO A 182 -2.15 -3.86 22.36
CA PRO A 182 -2.47 -4.31 23.71
C PRO A 182 -1.17 -4.22 24.52
N LYS A 183 -1.25 -3.61 25.72
CA LYS A 183 -0.13 -3.57 26.65
C LYS A 183 0.38 -5.00 26.78
N ALA A 184 1.69 -5.19 26.66
CA ALA A 184 2.32 -6.51 26.65
C ALA A 184 2.05 -7.26 27.96
N GLY A 185 0.89 -7.92 28.03
CA GLY A 185 0.57 -9.03 28.92
C GLY A 185 0.87 -10.32 28.17
N LYS A 186 1.37 -11.32 28.90
CA LYS A 186 1.93 -12.56 28.38
C LYS A 186 0.86 -13.39 27.62
N ASN A 187 1.32 -14.09 26.57
CA ASN A 187 0.64 -15.14 25.78
C ASN A 187 -0.42 -14.57 24.81
N ARG A 188 -0.32 -14.62 23.47
CA ARG A 188 -0.04 -15.67 22.46
C ARG A 188 -1.13 -16.75 22.38
N MET A 189 -2.05 -16.52 21.44
CA MET A 189 -3.04 -17.47 20.87
C MET A 189 -3.93 -18.20 21.87
N GLU A 190 -4.83 -17.47 22.50
CA GLU A 190 -6.10 -17.90 23.10
C GLU A 190 -6.78 -16.56 23.48
N ASP A 191 -8.11 -16.48 23.46
CA ASP A 191 -8.94 -15.25 23.56
C ASP A 191 -9.48 -14.73 22.22
N TYR A 192 -10.10 -15.63 21.45
CA TYR A 192 -11.40 -15.32 20.84
C TYR A 192 -12.48 -15.87 21.76
N GLU A 193 -12.72 -15.21 22.90
CA GLU A 193 -13.94 -15.43 23.68
C GLU A 193 -14.87 -14.22 23.50
N GLU A 194 -16.16 -14.52 23.29
CA GLU A 194 -17.27 -13.57 23.26
C GLU A 194 -17.36 -12.83 24.60
N GLY A 195 -16.63 -11.72 24.72
CA GLY A 195 -16.65 -10.86 25.90
C GLY A 195 -17.83 -9.90 25.89
N THR A 196 -18.85 -10.20 26.70
CA THR A 196 -19.88 -9.25 27.14
C THR A 196 -19.24 -8.22 28.09
N GLY A 197 -18.88 -7.04 27.60
CA GLY A 197 -18.31 -5.98 28.46
C GLY A 197 -18.17 -4.65 27.74
N GLU A 198 -18.54 -3.56 28.40
CA GLU A 198 -18.82 -2.23 27.87
C GLU A 198 -17.59 -1.39 27.41
N ASP A 199 -16.64 -1.99 26.69
CA ASP A 199 -15.61 -1.26 25.93
C ASP A 199 -15.92 -1.30 24.42
N ARG A 200 -17.16 -0.94 24.07
CA ARG A 200 -17.54 -0.79 22.67
C ARG A 200 -16.74 0.35 22.05
N ILE A 201 -15.85 -0.04 21.14
CA ILE A 201 -15.21 0.78 20.12
C ILE A 201 -16.19 1.89 19.70
N LYS A 202 -15.88 3.15 20.04
CA LYS A 202 -16.60 4.29 19.47
C LYS A 202 -16.11 4.46 18.03
N ILE A 203 -16.65 3.66 17.13
CA ILE A 203 -16.53 3.90 15.69
C ILE A 203 -17.29 5.20 15.45
N ARG A 204 -16.57 6.32 15.27
CA ARG A 204 -17.20 7.53 14.76
C ARG A 204 -17.70 7.20 13.36
N ALA A 205 -19.02 7.24 13.18
CA ALA A 205 -19.61 7.21 11.85
C ALA A 205 -19.07 8.42 11.07
N PHE A 206 -18.33 8.14 10.00
CA PHE A 206 -17.95 9.16 9.04
C PHE A 206 -19.16 9.50 8.17
N SER A 207 -19.35 10.77 7.86
CA SER A 207 -20.35 11.20 6.87
C SER A 207 -20.04 10.60 5.50
N GLU A 208 -21.05 10.39 4.65
CA GLU A 208 -20.87 9.91 3.28
C GLU A 208 -19.86 10.77 2.48
N THR A 209 -19.78 12.07 2.79
CA THR A 209 -18.80 13.00 2.21
C THR A 209 -17.38 12.78 2.74
N GLU A 210 -17.20 12.48 4.03
CA GLU A 210 -15.90 12.07 4.60
C GLU A 210 -15.44 10.71 4.03
N LEU A 211 -16.38 9.80 3.76
CA LEU A 211 -16.12 8.51 3.10
C LEU A 211 -15.69 8.68 1.63
N ALA A 212 -16.37 9.55 0.89
CA ALA A 212 -16.01 9.89 -0.49
C ALA A 212 -14.65 10.62 -0.59
N THR A 213 -14.30 11.43 0.41
CA THR A 213 -13.06 12.22 0.43
C THR A 213 -11.85 11.40 0.90
N ALA A 214 -12.04 10.46 1.83
CA ALA A 214 -10.98 9.57 2.33
C ALA A 214 -10.61 8.43 1.36
N LEU A 215 -11.47 8.11 0.40
CA LEU A 215 -11.36 6.92 -0.47
C LEU A 215 -11.59 7.18 -1.95
N GLY A 216 -11.66 8.45 -2.40
CA GLY A 216 -11.66 8.74 -3.84
C GLY A 216 -10.62 7.85 -4.52
N TRP A 217 -11.01 7.17 -5.59
CA TRP A 217 -10.26 6.07 -6.17
C TRP A 217 -8.86 6.55 -6.55
N LYS A 218 -7.89 6.28 -5.68
CA LYS A 218 -6.60 6.95 -5.68
C LYS A 218 -5.50 5.93 -5.87
N LEU A 219 -4.55 6.32 -6.72
CA LEU A 219 -3.26 5.67 -6.85
C LEU A 219 -2.18 6.63 -6.38
N VAL A 220 -1.02 6.10 -6.01
CA VAL A 220 0.17 6.89 -5.75
C VAL A 220 1.14 6.62 -6.88
N VAL A 221 1.40 7.62 -7.70
CA VAL A 221 2.52 7.58 -8.64
C VAL A 221 3.78 7.80 -7.82
N ILE A 222 4.77 6.93 -8.03
CA ILE A 222 6.11 7.00 -7.44
C ILE A 222 7.07 7.13 -8.60
#